data_AF-A0A8X6P5Q3-F1
#
_entry.id   AF-A0A8X6P5Q3-F1
#
_cell.length_a   1.000
_cell.length_b   1.000
_cell.length_c   1.000
_cell.angle_alpha   90.00
_cell.angle_beta   90.00
_cell.angle_gamma   90.00
#
_symmetry.space_group_name_H-M   'P 1'
#
loop_
_entity.id
_entity.type
_entity.pdbx_description
1 polymer ?
#
loop_
_entity_poly.entity_id
_entity_poly.type
_entity_poly.pdbx_seq_one_letter_code
_entity_poly.pdbx_strand_id
1 'polypeptide(L)'
;MNDSPGSLQNICIEFISRNLNSVFAAVEDVNGNILKHVFKDNSIYLPASVSELLLSALNEITLTDQILTLFDPSFTRLCDVYIKDASHLSYKGLRVLRSHKINELAVIKLTNVTVNDLIGCLGEWTLQNLRLLNVSQSTFGNSEKVRVVIALSKLKKLKCLDVSFTEFNTQGLQIIASDLSCLESLNISGTIVSDISPLRHCKDRLKSLTMYNLKLSCLKDSLQVVSELRNLQHLDISNDYEEPHFNSEGNSDVKFADLVEALNCLPLLISLDLSGRHISDVNPLK
;
A
#
# COMPACT_ATOMS: atom_id res chain seq x y z
N MET A 1 -7.73 27.85 -21.34
CA MET A 1 -6.30 27.48 -21.23
C MET A 1 -6.08 26.42 -22.28
N ASN A 2 -5.20 26.68 -23.25
CA ASN A 2 -4.88 25.70 -24.28
C ASN A 2 -3.93 24.68 -23.66
N ASP A 3 -4.46 23.57 -23.16
CA ASP A 3 -3.63 22.44 -22.80
C ASP A 3 -2.89 22.01 -24.06
N SER A 4 -1.55 22.05 -23.98
CA SER A 4 -0.71 21.47 -25.02
C SER A 4 -1.11 20.01 -25.17
N PRO A 5 -1.26 19.49 -26.41
CA PRO A 5 -1.66 18.11 -26.59
C PRO A 5 -0.69 17.19 -25.85
N GLY A 6 -1.22 16.09 -25.29
CA GLY A 6 -0.41 15.08 -24.63
C GLY A 6 0.70 14.57 -25.55
N SER A 7 1.74 13.96 -24.97
CA SER A 7 2.78 13.32 -25.78
C SER A 7 2.16 12.28 -26.72
N LEU A 8 2.77 12.05 -27.89
CA LEU A 8 2.31 11.03 -28.82
C LEU A 8 2.15 9.67 -28.13
N GLN A 9 3.04 9.34 -27.20
CA GLN A 9 2.97 8.14 -26.38
C GLN A 9 1.68 8.09 -25.56
N ASN A 10 1.32 9.16 -24.84
CA ASN A 10 0.10 9.21 -24.03
C ASN A 10 -1.16 9.12 -24.91
N ILE A 11 -1.16 9.82 -26.05
CA ILE A 11 -2.26 9.75 -27.02
C ILE A 11 -2.43 8.32 -27.56
N CYS A 12 -1.33 7.64 -27.91
CA CYS A 12 -1.37 6.26 -28.35
C CYS A 12 -1.88 5.31 -27.26
N ILE A 13 -1.43 5.48 -26.01
CA ILE A 13 -1.90 4.65 -24.88
C ILE A 13 -3.40 4.87 -24.64
N GLU A 14 -3.87 6.11 -24.65
CA GLU A 14 -5.29 6.45 -24.49
C GLU A 14 -6.13 5.89 -25.65
N PHE A 15 -5.61 5.95 -26.88
CA PHE A 15 -6.26 5.34 -28.02
C PHE A 15 -6.35 3.81 -27.85
N ILE A 16 -5.24 3.15 -27.49
CA ILE A 16 -5.19 1.70 -27.31
C ILE A 16 -6.15 1.26 -26.20
N SER A 17 -6.15 1.93 -25.05
CA SER A 17 -6.98 1.56 -23.90
C SER A 17 -8.47 1.69 -24.18
N ARG A 18 -8.87 2.62 -25.06
CA ARG A 18 -10.27 2.78 -25.51
C ARG A 18 -10.65 1.91 -26.70
N ASN A 19 -9.68 1.39 -27.45
CA ASN A 19 -9.89 0.62 -28.67
C ASN A 19 -9.26 -0.77 -28.57
N LEU A 20 -9.51 -1.48 -27.46
CA LEU A 20 -8.87 -2.77 -27.17
C LEU A 20 -8.98 -3.76 -28.33
N ASN A 21 -10.16 -3.88 -28.95
CA ASN A 21 -10.39 -4.80 -30.06
C ASN A 21 -9.65 -4.44 -31.35
N SER A 22 -9.04 -3.26 -31.46
CA SER A 22 -8.21 -2.88 -32.61
C SER A 22 -6.82 -3.51 -32.52
N VAL A 23 -6.22 -3.55 -31.33
CA VAL A 23 -4.84 -4.01 -31.08
C VAL A 23 -4.80 -5.42 -30.49
N PHE A 24 -5.82 -5.78 -29.71
CA PHE A 24 -5.90 -7.05 -29.00
C PHE A 24 -6.95 -7.97 -29.60
N ALA A 25 -6.71 -9.27 -29.50
CA ALA A 25 -7.67 -10.32 -29.79
C ALA A 25 -8.13 -10.98 -28.48
N ALA A 26 -9.41 -11.32 -28.40
CA ALA A 26 -9.92 -12.20 -27.37
C ALA A 26 -9.67 -13.65 -27.78
N VAL A 27 -9.21 -14.47 -26.83
CA VAL A 27 -9.13 -15.92 -26.97
C VAL A 27 -10.28 -16.50 -26.14
N GLU A 28 -11.17 -17.22 -26.80
CA GLU A 28 -12.39 -17.78 -26.21
C GLU A 28 -12.26 -19.28 -25.98
N ASP A 29 -13.03 -19.80 -25.03
CA ASP A 29 -13.23 -21.25 -24.88
C ASP A 29 -14.26 -21.78 -25.90
N VAL A 30 -14.52 -23.09 -25.86
CA VAL A 30 -15.50 -23.75 -26.73
C VAL A 30 -16.94 -23.24 -26.56
N ASN A 31 -17.22 -22.52 -25.47
CA ASN A 31 -18.53 -21.96 -25.14
C ASN A 31 -18.60 -20.44 -25.45
N GLY A 32 -17.55 -19.85 -26.02
CA GLY A 32 -17.49 -18.42 -26.31
C GLY A 32 -17.13 -17.53 -25.10
N ASN A 33 -16.68 -18.10 -23.98
CA ASN A 33 -16.24 -17.30 -22.85
C ASN A 33 -14.82 -16.78 -23.08
N ILE A 34 -14.59 -15.49 -22.89
CA ILE A 34 -13.26 -14.90 -23.02
C ILE A 34 -12.35 -15.43 -21.90
N LEU A 35 -11.31 -16.15 -22.30
CA LEU A 35 -10.30 -16.71 -21.41
C LEU A 35 -9.15 -15.75 -21.17
N LYS A 36 -8.70 -15.05 -22.21
CA LYS A 36 -7.58 -14.11 -22.18
C LYS A 36 -7.63 -13.13 -23.34
N HIS A 37 -6.96 -12.01 -23.19
CA HIS A 37 -6.65 -11.09 -24.28
C HIS A 37 -5.17 -11.22 -24.65
N VAL A 38 -4.87 -11.11 -25.94
CA VAL A 38 -3.50 -11.17 -26.47
C VAL A 38 -3.29 -10.09 -27.51
N PHE A 39 -2.03 -9.69 -27.75
CA PHE A 39 -1.70 -8.84 -28.89
C PHE A 39 -2.03 -9.60 -30.19
N LYS A 40 -2.63 -8.89 -31.17
CA LYS A 40 -2.83 -9.46 -32.51
C LYS A 40 -1.51 -9.69 -33.24
N ASP A 41 -0.54 -8.81 -33.01
CA ASP A 41 0.80 -8.90 -33.56
C ASP A 41 1.75 -9.49 -32.52
N ASN A 42 2.20 -10.71 -32.78
CA ASN A 42 3.08 -11.46 -31.89
C ASN A 42 4.55 -10.99 -31.94
N SER A 43 4.89 -10.01 -32.77
CA SER A 43 6.23 -9.40 -32.83
C SER A 43 6.40 -8.21 -31.89
N ILE A 44 5.30 -7.72 -31.31
CA ILE A 44 5.30 -6.57 -30.41
C ILE A 44 5.95 -6.94 -29.08
N TYR A 45 6.80 -6.06 -28.57
CA TYR A 45 7.25 -6.09 -27.19
C TYR A 45 7.18 -4.69 -26.59
N LEU A 46 6.49 -4.54 -25.46
CA LEU A 46 6.36 -3.30 -24.73
C LEU A 46 7.42 -3.22 -23.62
N PRO A 47 8.32 -2.22 -23.65
CA PRO A 47 9.20 -1.92 -22.53
C PRO A 47 8.43 -1.57 -21.26
N ALA A 48 9.13 -1.55 -20.12
CA ALA A 48 8.52 -1.32 -18.80
C ALA A 48 7.67 -0.05 -18.76
N SER A 49 8.25 1.10 -19.10
CA SER A 49 7.55 2.39 -19.07
C SER A 49 6.26 2.44 -19.89
N VAL A 50 6.21 1.75 -21.03
CA VAL A 50 5.03 1.71 -21.90
C VAL A 50 3.99 0.73 -21.35
N SER A 51 4.43 -0.42 -20.84
CA SER A 51 3.56 -1.41 -20.21
C SER A 51 2.87 -0.83 -18.97
N GLU A 52 3.59 -0.06 -18.16
CA GLU A 52 3.08 0.55 -16.93
C GLU A 52 2.07 1.65 -17.22
N LEU A 53 2.30 2.45 -18.26
CA LEU A 53 1.30 3.43 -18.74
C LEU A 53 0.05 2.75 -19.29
N LEU A 54 0.21 1.66 -20.05
CA LEU A 54 -0.94 0.88 -20.54
C LEU A 54 -1.73 0.30 -19.37
N LEU A 55 -1.05 -0.28 -18.37
CA LEU A 55 -1.69 -0.81 -17.16
C LEU A 55 -2.46 0.28 -16.43
N SER A 56 -1.84 1.46 -16.24
CA SER A 56 -2.48 2.60 -15.60
C SER A 56 -3.73 3.07 -16.37
N ALA A 57 -3.64 3.16 -17.69
CA ALA A 57 -4.79 3.54 -18.53
C ALA A 57 -5.93 2.51 -18.47
N LEU A 58 -5.61 1.21 -18.42
CA LEU A 58 -6.61 0.14 -18.28
C LEU A 58 -7.22 0.11 -16.87
N ASN A 59 -6.41 0.40 -15.84
CA ASN A 59 -6.84 0.50 -14.44
C ASN A 59 -7.89 1.58 -14.21
N GLU A 60 -7.91 2.66 -15.00
CA GLU A 60 -8.95 3.70 -14.90
C GLU A 60 -10.25 3.37 -15.65
N ILE A 61 -10.24 2.37 -16.54
CA ILE A 61 -11.40 2.07 -17.40
C ILE A 61 -12.00 0.71 -17.03
N THR A 62 -11.25 -0.38 -17.21
CA THR A 62 -11.70 -1.76 -16.95
C THR A 62 -10.48 -2.65 -16.78
N LEU A 63 -10.06 -2.89 -15.54
CA LEU A 63 -9.04 -3.90 -15.23
C LEU A 63 -9.71 -5.17 -14.71
N THR A 64 -9.58 -6.25 -15.48
CA THR A 64 -10.10 -7.57 -15.15
C THR A 64 -8.99 -8.61 -15.25
N ASP A 65 -9.23 -9.81 -14.72
CA ASP A 65 -8.33 -10.95 -14.88
C ASP A 65 -7.96 -11.22 -16.34
N GLN A 66 -8.93 -11.16 -17.24
CA GLN A 66 -8.72 -11.35 -18.67
C GLN A 66 -7.85 -10.25 -19.25
N ILE A 67 -8.04 -8.98 -18.86
CA ILE A 67 -7.21 -7.87 -19.34
C ILE A 67 -5.78 -7.97 -18.80
N LEU A 68 -5.60 -8.42 -17.55
CA LEU A 68 -4.26 -8.63 -16.98
C LEU A 68 -3.41 -9.63 -17.78
N THR A 69 -4.04 -10.55 -18.52
CA THR A 69 -3.30 -11.48 -19.39
C THR A 69 -2.56 -10.80 -20.55
N LEU A 70 -2.90 -9.55 -20.89
CA LEU A 70 -2.12 -8.73 -21.83
C LEU A 70 -0.69 -8.50 -21.35
N PHE A 71 -0.48 -8.53 -20.03
CA PHE A 71 0.84 -8.34 -19.43
C PHE A 71 1.65 -9.63 -19.33
N ASP A 72 1.47 -10.55 -20.28
CA ASP A 72 2.32 -11.73 -20.40
C ASP A 72 3.79 -11.29 -20.64
N PRO A 73 4.76 -11.88 -19.92
CA PRO A 73 6.18 -11.50 -20.02
C PRO A 73 6.80 -11.70 -21.41
N SER A 74 6.13 -12.44 -22.30
CA SER A 74 6.56 -12.60 -23.70
C SER A 74 6.37 -11.31 -24.51
N PHE A 75 5.42 -10.45 -24.09
CA PHE A 75 5.05 -9.23 -24.80
C PHE A 75 5.27 -7.97 -23.99
N THR A 76 5.35 -8.07 -22.66
CA THR A 76 5.48 -6.89 -21.79
C THR A 76 6.52 -7.09 -20.71
N ARG A 77 6.85 -5.99 -20.03
CA ARG A 77 7.62 -6.00 -18.79
C ARG A 77 6.96 -5.07 -17.80
N LEU A 78 6.82 -5.50 -16.56
CA LEU A 78 6.40 -4.65 -15.45
C LEU A 78 7.53 -4.54 -14.43
N CYS A 79 7.84 -3.32 -14.03
CA CYS A 79 8.77 -3.03 -12.93
C CYS A 79 8.05 -2.32 -11.78
N ASP A 80 7.14 -1.39 -12.09
CA ASP A 80 6.33 -0.70 -11.09
C ASP A 80 4.84 -0.89 -11.40
N VAL A 81 4.08 -1.43 -10.45
CA VAL A 81 2.70 -1.86 -10.67
C VAL A 81 1.78 -1.12 -9.71
N TYR A 82 0.83 -0.36 -10.26
CA TYR A 82 -0.18 0.35 -9.50
C TYR A 82 -1.59 -0.04 -9.97
N ILE A 83 -2.36 -0.64 -9.07
CA ILE A 83 -3.75 -1.05 -9.27
C ILE A 83 -4.58 -0.38 -8.18
N LYS A 84 -5.47 0.55 -8.59
CA LYS A 84 -6.23 1.43 -7.68
C LYS A 84 -7.47 0.76 -7.10
N ASP A 85 -8.07 -0.16 -7.84
CA ASP A 85 -9.23 -0.91 -7.38
C ASP A 85 -9.10 -2.35 -7.86
N ALA A 86 -8.61 -3.20 -6.96
CA ALA A 86 -8.40 -4.62 -7.22
C ALA A 86 -9.58 -5.48 -6.75
N SER A 87 -10.71 -4.88 -6.39
CA SER A 87 -11.86 -5.59 -5.78
C SER A 87 -12.48 -6.66 -6.67
N HIS A 88 -12.26 -6.60 -7.98
CA HIS A 88 -12.75 -7.59 -8.95
C HIS A 88 -11.69 -8.61 -9.38
N LEU A 89 -10.43 -8.42 -9.00
CA LEU A 89 -9.34 -9.30 -9.42
C LEU A 89 -9.32 -10.59 -8.62
N SER A 90 -8.92 -11.68 -9.25
CA SER A 90 -8.74 -12.96 -8.60
C SER A 90 -7.27 -13.35 -8.52
N TYR A 91 -6.98 -14.38 -7.71
CA TYR A 91 -5.66 -14.99 -7.65
C TYR A 91 -5.16 -15.39 -9.04
N LYS A 92 -6.05 -15.89 -9.91
CA LYS A 92 -5.69 -16.31 -11.27
C LYS A 92 -5.17 -15.14 -12.12
N GLY A 93 -5.83 -13.98 -12.08
CA GLY A 93 -5.39 -12.78 -12.80
C GLY A 93 -4.05 -12.26 -12.30
N LEU A 94 -3.88 -12.19 -10.97
CA LEU A 94 -2.66 -11.67 -10.35
C LEU A 94 -1.42 -12.55 -10.56
N ARG A 95 -1.58 -13.83 -10.94
CA ARG A 95 -0.45 -14.72 -11.27
C ARG A 95 0.43 -14.20 -12.41
N VAL A 96 -0.07 -13.28 -13.25
CA VAL A 96 0.75 -12.64 -14.28
C VAL A 96 1.97 -11.92 -13.68
N LEU A 97 1.84 -11.39 -12.45
CA LEU A 97 2.90 -10.68 -11.74
C LEU A 97 4.10 -11.57 -11.40
N ARG A 98 3.92 -12.89 -11.38
CA ARG A 98 4.96 -13.86 -10.98
C ARG A 98 6.22 -13.79 -11.84
N SER A 99 6.04 -13.51 -13.13
CA SER A 99 7.11 -13.52 -14.11
C SER A 99 7.78 -12.15 -14.28
N HIS A 100 7.28 -11.12 -13.60
CA HIS A 100 7.81 -9.77 -13.67
C HIS A 100 8.78 -9.48 -12.52
N LYS A 101 9.70 -8.55 -12.77
CA LYS A 101 10.71 -8.11 -11.80
C LYS A 101 10.28 -6.77 -11.20
N ILE A 102 9.39 -6.86 -10.21
CA ILE A 102 8.67 -5.71 -9.66
C ILE A 102 9.46 -5.11 -8.48
N ASN A 103 9.67 -3.79 -8.49
CA ASN A 103 10.31 -3.04 -7.41
C ASN A 103 9.27 -2.36 -6.52
N GLU A 104 8.19 -1.86 -7.11
CA GLU A 104 7.13 -1.17 -6.41
C GLU A 104 5.77 -1.78 -6.79
N LEU A 105 5.00 -2.16 -5.78
CA LEU A 105 3.71 -2.79 -5.95
C LEU A 105 2.66 -2.10 -5.09
N ALA A 106 1.65 -1.54 -5.73
CA ALA A 106 0.47 -1.00 -5.09
C ALA A 106 -0.76 -1.71 -5.65
N VAL A 107 -1.49 -2.40 -4.78
CA VAL A 107 -2.73 -3.10 -5.12
C VAL A 107 -3.74 -2.74 -4.04
N ILE A 108 -4.59 -1.76 -4.34
CA ILE A 108 -5.50 -1.13 -3.40
C ILE A 108 -6.88 -1.79 -3.51
N LYS A 109 -7.62 -1.88 -2.39
CA LYS A 109 -8.95 -2.51 -2.33
C LYS A 109 -8.97 -3.97 -2.80
N LEU A 110 -7.94 -4.75 -2.49
CA LEU A 110 -7.91 -6.17 -2.82
C LEU A 110 -8.77 -6.96 -1.83
N THR A 111 -10.06 -7.12 -2.13
CA THR A 111 -11.06 -7.75 -1.24
C THR A 111 -11.34 -9.21 -1.59
N ASN A 112 -11.16 -9.62 -2.84
CA ASN A 112 -11.42 -10.99 -3.30
C ASN A 112 -10.23 -11.95 -3.13
N VAL A 113 -9.04 -11.41 -2.87
CA VAL A 113 -7.79 -12.14 -2.72
C VAL A 113 -7.09 -11.62 -1.48
N THR A 114 -6.52 -12.49 -0.66
CA THR A 114 -5.80 -12.00 0.53
C THR A 114 -4.46 -11.39 0.14
N VAL A 115 -3.93 -10.49 0.96
CA VAL A 115 -2.56 -9.97 0.78
C VAL A 115 -1.53 -11.12 0.77
N ASN A 116 -1.74 -12.19 1.55
CA ASN A 116 -0.87 -13.37 1.52
C ASN A 116 -0.88 -14.04 0.15
N ASP A 117 -2.05 -14.17 -0.47
CA ASP A 117 -2.20 -14.77 -1.79
C ASP A 117 -1.64 -13.87 -2.89
N LEU A 118 -1.75 -12.54 -2.75
CA LEU A 118 -1.05 -11.58 -3.62
C LEU A 118 0.46 -11.79 -3.55
N ILE A 119 1.04 -11.87 -2.36
CA ILE A 119 2.48 -12.15 -2.19
C ILE A 119 2.82 -13.52 -2.78
N GLY A 120 1.94 -14.50 -2.65
CA GLY A 120 2.04 -15.81 -3.28
C GLY A 120 1.97 -15.80 -4.82
N CYS A 121 1.49 -14.71 -5.42
CA CYS A 121 1.53 -14.49 -6.88
C CYS A 121 2.86 -13.90 -7.36
N LEU A 122 3.77 -13.49 -6.46
CA LEU A 122 5.02 -12.85 -6.84
C LEU A 122 6.14 -13.88 -7.09
N GLY A 123 7.04 -13.54 -8.02
CA GLY A 123 8.23 -14.34 -8.30
C GLY A 123 9.34 -14.11 -7.28
N GLU A 124 10.29 -15.04 -7.21
CA GLU A 124 11.42 -14.99 -6.27
C GLU A 124 12.21 -13.69 -6.35
N TRP A 125 12.45 -13.19 -7.58
CA TRP A 125 13.17 -11.93 -7.76
C TRP A 125 12.44 -10.76 -7.08
N THR A 126 11.13 -10.67 -7.26
CA THR A 126 10.29 -9.63 -6.65
C THR A 126 10.29 -9.77 -5.14
N LEU A 127 10.10 -10.97 -4.60
CA LEU A 127 10.14 -11.20 -3.15
C LEU A 127 11.46 -10.72 -2.51
N GLN A 128 12.59 -10.87 -3.22
CA GLN A 128 13.91 -10.46 -2.74
C GLN A 128 14.25 -8.99 -3.00
N ASN A 129 13.49 -8.26 -3.84
CA ASN A 129 13.85 -6.92 -4.31
C ASN A 129 12.76 -5.86 -4.17
N LEU A 130 11.52 -6.23 -3.82
CA LEU A 130 10.42 -5.29 -3.62
C LEU A 130 10.80 -4.26 -2.55
N ARG A 131 10.64 -2.99 -2.89
CA ARG A 131 10.96 -1.83 -2.05
C ARG A 131 9.71 -1.13 -1.53
N LEU A 132 8.62 -1.16 -2.29
CA LEU A 132 7.35 -0.57 -1.91
C LEU A 132 6.24 -1.61 -2.03
N LEU A 133 5.44 -1.74 -0.98
CA LEU A 133 4.20 -2.50 -0.99
C LEU A 133 3.10 -1.61 -0.41
N ASN A 134 2.09 -1.29 -1.22
CA ASN A 134 0.85 -0.68 -0.76
C ASN A 134 -0.30 -1.64 -0.99
N VAL A 135 -0.94 -2.08 0.08
CA VAL A 135 -2.10 -2.95 0.08
C VAL A 135 -3.24 -2.35 0.91
N SER A 136 -3.31 -1.03 0.95
CA SER A 136 -4.36 -0.32 1.69
C SER A 136 -5.76 -0.73 1.21
N GLN A 137 -6.72 -0.72 2.15
CA GLN A 137 -8.11 -1.14 1.94
C GLN A 137 -8.26 -2.61 1.46
N SER A 138 -7.21 -3.42 1.56
CA SER A 138 -7.22 -4.83 1.17
C SER A 138 -7.48 -5.74 2.37
N THR A 139 -7.87 -6.99 2.10
CA THR A 139 -8.08 -7.95 3.19
C THR A 139 -6.85 -8.82 3.45
N PHE A 140 -6.53 -9.00 4.72
CA PHE A 140 -5.58 -10.01 5.17
C PHE A 140 -6.22 -11.40 5.36
N GLY A 141 -7.55 -11.49 5.25
CA GLY A 141 -8.32 -12.72 5.40
C GLY A 141 -8.52 -13.15 6.86
N ASN A 142 -9.53 -13.99 7.10
CA ASN A 142 -9.92 -14.47 8.44
C ASN A 142 -9.09 -15.67 8.94
N SER A 143 -7.96 -15.97 8.28
CA SER A 143 -7.13 -17.13 8.63
C SER A 143 -6.37 -16.87 9.93
N GLU A 144 -6.27 -17.89 10.79
CA GLU A 144 -5.58 -17.87 12.08
C GLU A 144 -4.36 -16.92 12.08
N LYS A 145 -4.40 -15.93 13.00
CA LYS A 145 -3.62 -14.68 13.11
C LYS A 145 -2.11 -14.72 12.80
N VAL A 146 -1.52 -15.91 12.66
CA VAL A 146 -0.08 -16.15 12.47
C VAL A 146 0.33 -16.26 10.99
N ARG A 147 -0.51 -16.82 10.09
CA ARG A 147 -0.05 -17.17 8.73
C ARG A 147 0.21 -15.98 7.81
N VAL A 148 -0.56 -14.91 7.99
CA VAL A 148 -0.55 -13.73 7.13
C VAL A 148 0.77 -12.95 7.22
N VAL A 149 1.30 -12.78 8.43
CA VAL A 149 2.45 -11.90 8.65
C VAL A 149 3.77 -12.56 8.22
N ILE A 150 3.79 -13.90 8.11
CA ILE A 150 4.90 -14.67 7.53
C ILE A 150 5.12 -14.33 6.05
N ALA A 151 4.09 -13.91 5.32
CA ALA A 151 4.27 -13.54 3.92
C ALA A 151 4.97 -12.20 3.78
N LEU A 152 4.56 -11.19 4.56
CA LEU A 152 5.21 -9.88 4.57
C LEU A 152 6.68 -9.99 4.98
N SER A 153 7.02 -10.85 5.95
CA SER A 153 8.39 -11.01 6.41
C SER A 153 9.36 -11.55 5.36
N LYS A 154 8.88 -12.08 4.22
CA LYS A 154 9.73 -12.48 3.08
C LYS A 154 10.32 -11.27 2.33
N LEU A 155 9.69 -10.10 2.42
CA LEU A 155 10.04 -8.90 1.67
C LEU A 155 11.20 -8.14 2.33
N LYS A 156 12.37 -8.77 2.45
CA LYS A 156 13.48 -8.27 3.28
C LYS A 156 14.06 -6.92 2.84
N LYS A 157 13.87 -6.51 1.58
CA LYS A 157 14.31 -5.20 1.05
C LYS A 157 13.22 -4.13 1.06
N LEU A 158 12.06 -4.41 1.67
CA LEU A 158 10.95 -3.48 1.72
C LEU A 158 11.34 -2.24 2.54
N LYS A 159 11.17 -1.07 1.92
CA LYS A 159 11.42 0.25 2.50
C LYS A 159 10.13 0.96 2.86
N CYS A 160 9.08 0.78 2.07
CA CYS A 160 7.79 1.43 2.25
C CYS A 160 6.70 0.37 2.34
N LEU A 161 5.93 0.40 3.43
CA LEU A 161 4.78 -0.47 3.63
C LEU A 161 3.55 0.36 3.97
N ASP A 162 2.49 0.21 3.19
CA ASP A 162 1.18 0.76 3.49
C ASP A 162 0.16 -0.39 3.62
N VAL A 163 -0.37 -0.53 4.83
CA VAL A 163 -1.40 -1.51 5.21
C VAL A 163 -2.61 -0.80 5.81
N SER A 164 -2.80 0.49 5.49
CA SER A 164 -3.88 1.30 6.05
C SER A 164 -5.26 0.76 5.68
N PHE A 165 -6.22 0.93 6.59
CA PHE A 165 -7.61 0.48 6.43
C PHE A 165 -7.75 -1.02 6.14
N THR A 166 -6.97 -1.83 6.84
CA THR A 166 -7.01 -3.30 6.75
C THR A 166 -7.17 -3.91 8.15
N GLU A 167 -7.29 -5.24 8.23
CA GLU A 167 -7.32 -5.98 9.50
C GLU A 167 -5.93 -6.16 10.15
N PHE A 168 -4.92 -5.39 9.72
CA PHE A 168 -3.58 -5.42 10.28
C PHE A 168 -3.60 -5.07 11.79
N ASN A 169 -2.86 -5.82 12.60
CA ASN A 169 -2.95 -5.77 14.06
C ASN A 169 -1.57 -5.71 14.74
N THR A 170 -1.57 -5.57 16.07
CA THR A 170 -0.34 -5.48 16.88
C THR A 170 0.61 -6.67 16.70
N GLN A 171 0.09 -7.88 16.53
CA GLN A 171 0.93 -9.06 16.24
C GLN A 171 1.58 -8.96 14.85
N GLY A 172 0.82 -8.47 13.87
CA GLY A 172 1.31 -8.05 12.55
C GLY A 172 2.50 -7.11 12.66
N LEU A 173 2.31 -6.04 13.43
CA LEU A 173 3.33 -5.02 13.67
C LEU A 173 4.60 -5.59 14.30
N GLN A 174 4.46 -6.48 15.30
CA GLN A 174 5.59 -7.10 15.99
C GLN A 174 6.50 -7.88 15.04
N ILE A 175 5.92 -8.67 14.13
CA ILE A 175 6.69 -9.48 13.20
C ILE A 175 7.37 -8.57 12.17
N ILE A 176 6.67 -7.61 11.56
CA ILE A 176 7.30 -6.74 10.55
C ILE A 176 8.38 -5.83 11.15
N ALA A 177 8.22 -5.39 12.40
CA ALA A 177 9.19 -4.54 13.07
C ALA A 177 10.50 -5.29 13.38
N SER A 178 10.42 -6.60 13.59
CA SER A 178 11.59 -7.48 13.70
C SER A 178 12.18 -7.80 12.32
N ASP A 179 11.33 -8.19 11.37
CA ASP A 179 11.77 -8.90 10.18
C ASP A 179 12.08 -8.03 8.96
N LEU A 180 11.51 -6.82 8.90
CA LEU A 180 11.73 -5.85 7.83
C LEU A 180 12.78 -4.81 8.24
N SER A 181 14.05 -5.23 8.19
CA SER A 181 15.20 -4.43 8.62
C SER A 181 15.48 -3.21 7.75
N CYS A 182 14.92 -3.13 6.54
CA CYS A 182 15.05 -1.98 5.64
C CYS A 182 13.84 -1.03 5.68
N LEU A 183 12.85 -1.26 6.55
CA LEU A 183 11.62 -0.47 6.58
C LEU A 183 11.90 0.96 7.05
N GLU A 184 11.64 1.93 6.17
CA GLU A 184 11.85 3.37 6.37
C GLU A 184 10.52 4.15 6.46
N SER A 185 9.44 3.66 5.83
CA SER A 185 8.12 4.29 5.83
C SER A 185 7.04 3.27 6.14
N LEU A 186 6.17 3.59 7.10
CA LEU A 186 5.07 2.73 7.51
C LEU A 186 3.76 3.52 7.67
N ASN A 187 2.71 3.06 6.99
CA ASN A 187 1.35 3.53 7.19
C ASN A 187 0.46 2.41 7.77
N ILE A 188 -0.03 2.62 8.99
CA ILE A 188 -0.92 1.71 9.74
C ILE A 188 -2.26 2.39 10.08
N SER A 189 -2.61 3.43 9.34
CA SER A 189 -3.81 4.23 9.58
C SER A 189 -5.08 3.39 9.48
N GLY A 190 -6.07 3.63 10.36
CA GLY A 190 -7.35 2.92 10.34
C GLY A 190 -7.25 1.39 10.48
N THR A 191 -6.15 0.88 11.02
CA THR A 191 -5.97 -0.55 11.32
C THR A 191 -6.43 -0.87 12.76
N ILE A 192 -6.35 -2.13 13.17
CA ILE A 192 -6.68 -2.58 14.53
C ILE A 192 -5.45 -2.72 15.43
N VAL A 193 -4.35 -2.01 15.10
CA VAL A 193 -3.17 -1.91 15.98
C VAL A 193 -3.54 -1.07 17.20
N SER A 194 -3.44 -1.66 18.38
CA SER A 194 -3.76 -1.00 19.66
C SER A 194 -2.53 -0.69 20.52
N ASP A 195 -1.37 -1.25 20.15
CA ASP A 195 -0.07 -1.02 20.79
C ASP A 195 1.01 -0.94 19.72
N ILE A 196 1.79 0.15 19.76
CA ILE A 196 2.88 0.41 18.82
C ILE A 196 4.27 0.14 19.42
N SER A 197 4.35 -0.37 20.64
CA SER A 197 5.61 -0.74 21.30
C SER A 197 6.59 -1.55 20.43
N PRO A 198 6.16 -2.41 19.48
CA PRO A 198 7.11 -3.10 18.62
C PRO A 198 7.92 -2.18 17.69
N LEU A 199 7.46 -0.95 17.42
CA LEU A 199 8.20 0.03 16.63
C LEU A 199 9.52 0.46 17.28
N ARG A 200 9.77 0.13 18.55
CA ARG A 200 11.09 0.27 19.19
C ARG A 200 12.18 -0.51 18.44
N HIS A 201 11.83 -1.59 17.76
CA HIS A 201 12.75 -2.31 16.87
C HIS A 201 13.11 -1.52 15.60
N CYS A 202 12.31 -0.52 15.22
CA CYS A 202 12.48 0.34 14.06
C CYS A 202 13.17 1.68 14.38
N LYS A 203 13.55 1.92 15.64
CA LYS A 203 13.99 3.22 16.16
C LYS A 203 15.12 3.90 15.38
N ASP A 204 16.03 3.11 14.82
CA ASP A 204 17.21 3.60 14.11
C ASP A 204 17.03 3.63 12.57
N ARG A 205 15.82 3.35 12.05
CA ARG A 205 15.57 3.30 10.59
C ARG A 205 14.28 3.95 10.10
N LEU A 206 13.23 4.00 10.94
CA LEU A 206 11.95 4.53 10.51
C LEU A 206 12.05 6.06 10.36
N LYS A 207 11.64 6.55 9.19
CA LYS A 207 11.65 7.97 8.80
C LYS A 207 10.26 8.54 8.66
N SER A 208 9.27 7.71 8.30
CA SER A 208 7.89 8.13 8.14
C SER A 208 6.96 7.15 8.85
N LEU A 209 6.06 7.69 9.67
CA LEU A 209 5.05 6.94 10.38
C LEU A 209 3.70 7.65 10.29
N THR A 210 2.72 6.98 9.70
CA THR A 210 1.33 7.45 9.61
C THR A 210 0.42 6.53 10.41
N MET A 211 -0.24 7.10 11.42
CA MET A 211 -1.14 6.43 12.37
C MET A 211 -2.50 7.14 12.43
N TYR A 212 -2.94 7.69 11.29
CA TYR A 212 -4.22 8.39 11.21
C TYR A 212 -5.35 7.45 11.64
N ASN A 213 -6.25 7.97 12.49
CA ASN A 213 -7.43 7.26 12.98
C ASN A 213 -7.13 5.90 13.63
N LEU A 214 -5.99 5.78 14.31
CA LEU A 214 -5.61 4.60 15.07
C LEU A 214 -6.18 4.65 16.51
N LYS A 215 -6.76 3.54 16.98
CA LYS A 215 -7.29 3.39 18.35
C LYS A 215 -6.25 2.77 19.27
N LEU A 216 -5.42 3.63 19.86
CA LEU A 216 -4.32 3.23 20.75
C LEU A 216 -4.84 3.00 22.17
N SER A 217 -4.32 1.98 22.85
CA SER A 217 -4.74 1.64 24.22
C SER A 217 -4.32 2.72 25.23
N CYS A 218 -3.15 3.32 25.01
CA CYS A 218 -2.61 4.41 25.81
C CYS A 218 -1.80 5.34 24.91
N LEU A 219 -2.27 6.58 24.78
CA LEU A 219 -1.64 7.56 23.90
C LEU A 219 -0.31 8.06 24.45
N LYS A 220 -0.18 8.18 25.77
CA LYS A 220 1.08 8.55 26.43
C LYS A 220 2.19 7.53 26.17
N ASP A 221 1.90 6.24 26.33
CA ASP A 221 2.88 5.17 26.06
C ASP A 221 3.28 5.17 24.59
N SER A 222 2.33 5.46 23.70
CA SER A 222 2.58 5.58 22.27
C SER A 222 3.50 6.77 21.95
N LEU A 223 3.30 7.92 22.59
CA LEU A 223 4.21 9.07 22.47
C LEU A 223 5.62 8.75 22.98
N GLN A 224 5.75 7.95 24.03
CA GLN A 224 7.05 7.46 24.50
C GLN A 224 7.73 6.53 23.49
N VAL A 225 6.97 5.69 22.78
CA VAL A 225 7.53 4.87 21.69
C VAL A 225 7.99 5.77 20.54
N VAL A 226 7.16 6.74 20.16
CA VAL A 226 7.44 7.69 19.09
C VAL A 226 8.70 8.51 19.39
N SER A 227 8.90 8.97 20.62
CA SER A 227 10.06 9.75 21.03
C SER A 227 11.39 8.98 20.90
N GLU A 228 11.33 7.65 20.82
CA GLU A 228 12.52 6.81 20.58
C GLU A 228 12.86 6.64 19.10
N LEU A 229 11.98 7.02 18.17
CA LEU A 229 12.19 6.92 16.72
C LEU A 229 13.12 8.04 16.22
N ARG A 230 14.41 7.92 16.51
CA ARG A 230 15.44 8.96 16.32
C ARG A 230 15.56 9.50 14.89
N ASN A 231 15.22 8.68 13.90
CA ASN A 231 15.32 9.03 12.48
C ASN A 231 14.00 9.51 11.87
N LEU A 232 12.95 9.69 12.69
CA LEU A 232 11.63 10.09 12.23
C LEU A 232 11.64 11.53 11.71
N GLN A 233 11.10 11.69 10.50
CA GLN A 233 11.02 12.94 9.73
C GLN A 233 9.56 13.34 9.51
N HIS A 234 8.68 12.36 9.31
CA HIS A 234 7.26 12.56 9.11
C HIS A 234 6.48 11.76 10.15
N LEU A 235 5.65 12.46 10.92
CA LEU A 235 4.74 11.85 11.88
C LEU A 235 3.33 12.36 11.61
N ASP A 236 2.41 11.43 11.42
CA ASP A 236 0.98 11.71 11.38
C ASP A 236 0.30 10.88 12.46
N ILE A 237 -0.29 11.58 13.44
CA ILE A 237 -1.13 10.99 14.49
C ILE A 237 -2.54 11.61 14.48
N SER A 238 -2.94 12.22 13.37
CA SER A 238 -4.25 12.85 13.19
C SER A 238 -5.41 11.85 13.32
N ASN A 239 -6.63 12.37 13.41
CA ASN A 239 -7.84 11.55 13.42
C ASN A 239 -9.07 12.36 13.01
N ASP A 240 -10.09 11.68 12.49
CA ASP A 240 -11.38 12.32 12.20
C ASP A 240 -12.31 12.13 13.41
N TYR A 241 -12.38 13.15 14.28
CA TYR A 241 -13.41 13.26 15.32
C TYR A 241 -14.71 13.83 14.73
N GLU A 242 -15.37 13.11 13.82
CA GLU A 242 -16.72 13.46 13.34
C GLU A 242 -17.68 12.25 13.24
N GLU A 243 -17.66 11.34 14.21
CA GLU A 243 -18.72 10.33 14.38
C GLU A 243 -19.27 10.35 15.83
N PRO A 244 -20.44 10.96 16.08
CA PRO A 244 -21.00 11.15 17.43
C PRO A 244 -21.76 9.92 17.97
N HIS A 245 -21.48 8.70 17.51
CA HIS A 245 -22.41 7.58 17.73
C HIS A 245 -21.98 6.45 18.67
N PHE A 246 -20.78 6.46 19.25
CA PHE A 246 -20.46 5.52 20.32
C PHE A 246 -19.55 6.15 21.38
N ASN A 247 -20.00 6.10 22.63
CA ASN A 247 -19.22 6.40 23.83
C ASN A 247 -17.85 5.71 23.73
N SER A 248 -16.82 6.48 23.40
CA SER A 248 -15.46 5.97 23.18
C SER A 248 -14.58 6.38 24.36
N GLU A 249 -14.53 5.54 25.39
CA GLU A 249 -13.59 5.61 26.50
C GLU A 249 -12.13 5.29 26.08
N GLY A 250 -11.78 5.37 24.79
CA GLY A 250 -10.55 4.78 24.24
C GLY A 250 -9.49 5.72 23.67
N ASN A 251 -9.73 7.03 23.56
CA ASN A 251 -8.68 7.99 23.20
C ASN A 251 -8.70 9.10 24.24
N SER A 252 -7.85 8.97 25.25
CA SER A 252 -7.59 10.02 26.23
C SER A 252 -7.03 11.25 25.52
N ASP A 253 -7.42 12.45 25.95
CA ASP A 253 -6.83 13.71 25.49
C ASP A 253 -5.30 13.66 25.48
N VAL A 254 -4.69 14.23 24.45
CA VAL A 254 -3.24 14.43 24.42
C VAL A 254 -2.94 15.60 25.33
N LYS A 255 -2.22 15.36 26.43
CA LYS A 255 -1.67 16.48 27.20
C LYS A 255 -0.60 17.16 26.38
N PHE A 256 -0.69 18.48 26.24
CA PHE A 256 0.31 19.28 25.52
C PHE A 256 1.74 19.01 26.01
N ALA A 257 1.92 18.83 27.33
CA ALA A 257 3.22 18.54 27.92
C ALA A 257 3.83 17.21 27.45
N ASP A 258 3.06 16.13 27.41
CA ASP A 258 3.53 14.81 26.95
C ASP A 258 3.92 14.86 25.46
N LEU A 259 3.16 15.61 24.65
CA LEU A 259 3.47 15.84 23.24
C LEU A 259 4.78 16.61 23.09
N VAL A 260 4.95 17.74 23.80
CA VAL A 260 6.18 18.55 23.72
C VAL A 260 7.40 17.74 24.15
N GLU A 261 7.30 16.94 25.21
CA GLU A 261 8.36 16.03 25.64
C GLU A 261 8.74 15.04 24.54
N ALA A 262 7.76 14.43 23.89
CA ALA A 262 8.02 13.49 22.78
C ALA A 262 8.67 14.18 21.58
N LEU A 263 8.20 15.37 21.18
CA LEU A 263 8.71 16.12 20.04
C LEU A 263 10.15 16.61 20.26
N ASN A 264 10.52 16.97 21.49
CA ASN A 264 11.90 17.36 21.82
C ASN A 264 12.92 16.23 21.59
N CYS A 265 12.47 14.98 21.57
CA CYS A 265 13.31 13.82 21.29
C CYS A 265 13.42 13.48 19.79
N LEU A 266 12.76 14.25 18.92
CA LEU A 266 12.69 14.02 17.47
C LEU A 266 13.41 15.13 16.68
N PRO A 267 14.76 15.19 16.72
CA PRO A 267 15.52 16.30 16.14
C PRO A 267 15.44 16.38 14.60
N LEU A 268 15.00 15.32 13.93
CA LEU A 268 14.90 15.24 12.47
C LEU A 268 13.47 15.44 11.95
N LEU A 269 12.50 15.73 12.83
CA LEU A 269 11.10 15.88 12.45
C LEU A 269 10.92 17.15 11.60
N ILE A 270 10.39 16.98 10.39
CA ILE A 270 10.11 18.07 9.44
C ILE A 270 8.61 18.23 9.15
N SER A 271 7.81 17.21 9.46
CA SER A 271 6.36 17.21 9.23
C SER A 271 5.66 16.54 10.39
N LEU A 272 4.64 17.23 10.93
CA LEU A 272 3.80 16.74 12.00
C LEU A 272 2.34 17.05 11.68
N ASP A 273 1.52 16.01 11.65
CA ASP A 273 0.06 16.15 11.58
C ASP A 273 -0.60 15.68 12.88
N LEU A 274 -1.34 16.61 13.51
CA LEU A 274 -2.12 16.42 14.73
C LEU A 274 -3.60 16.79 14.51
N SER A 275 -4.02 16.98 13.25
CA SER A 275 -5.37 17.43 12.94
C SER A 275 -6.44 16.51 13.54
N GLY A 276 -7.53 17.13 13.98
CA GLY A 276 -8.63 16.48 14.69
C GLY A 276 -8.33 16.02 16.11
N ARG A 277 -7.07 16.02 16.59
CA ARG A 277 -6.78 15.67 17.99
C ARG A 277 -7.19 16.79 18.94
N HIS A 278 -7.91 16.41 20.00
CA HIS A 278 -8.10 17.29 21.15
C HIS A 278 -6.84 17.29 22.02
N ILE A 279 -6.22 18.47 22.14
CA ILE A 279 -5.03 18.68 22.97
C ILE A 279 -5.48 19.42 24.22
N SER A 280 -5.37 18.77 25.38
CA SER A 280 -5.71 19.36 26.67
C SER A 280 -4.53 20.17 27.23
N ASP A 281 -4.84 21.06 28.17
CA ASP A 281 -3.86 21.86 28.92
C ASP A 281 -2.98 22.78 28.05
N VAL A 282 -3.53 23.22 26.91
CA VAL A 282 -2.93 24.31 26.12
C VAL A 282 -3.19 25.61 26.87
N ASN A 283 -2.29 25.98 27.78
CA ASN A 283 -2.32 27.33 28.34
C ASN A 283 -2.26 28.32 27.15
N PRO A 284 -3.18 29.30 27.06
CA PRO A 284 -3.09 30.30 26.02
C PRO A 284 -1.74 30.99 26.17
N LEU A 285 -0.91 30.85 25.13
CA LEU A 285 0.34 31.60 25.01
C LEU A 285 -0.03 33.08 25.18
N LYS A 286 0.38 33.68 26.31
CA LYS A 286 0.25 35.11 26.58
C LYS A 286 1.25 35.90 25.74
#